data_AF-A0A921H676-F1
#
_entry.id   AF-A0A921H676-F1
#
_cell.length_a   1.000
_cell.length_b   1.000
_cell.length_c   1.000
_cell.angle_alpha   90.00
_cell.angle_beta   90.00
_cell.angle_gamma   90.00
#
_symmetry.space_group_name_H-M   'P 1'
#
loop_
_entity.id
_entity.type
_entity.pdbx_description
1 polymer ?
#
loop_
_entity_poly.entity_id
_entity_poly.type
_entity_poly.pdbx_seq_one_letter_code
_entity_poly.pdbx_strand_id
1 'polypeptide(L)'
;MEEEYIEDDSIDSGISIKLGKRTDSFEMLERLCKEEAEKLRATIEVPDHGKVSVPFWTAYQFSELIGVAYFSKDKNGEVVYELDFSETTL
;
A
#
# COMPACT_ATOMS: atom_id res chain seq x y z
N MET A 1 -7.52 22.03 -21.90
CA MET A 1 -7.10 20.63 -21.81
C MET A 1 -7.50 20.24 -20.42
N GLU A 2 -8.69 19.66 -20.29
CA GLU A 2 -9.23 19.25 -19.01
C GLU A 2 -8.40 18.05 -18.58
N GLU A 3 -7.61 18.22 -17.52
CA GLU A 3 -6.94 17.09 -16.89
C GLU A 3 -8.05 16.22 -16.32
N GLU A 4 -8.33 15.11 -16.99
CA GLU A 4 -9.19 14.05 -16.48
C GLU A 4 -8.49 13.52 -15.23
N TYR A 5 -8.89 14.04 -14.07
CA TYR A 5 -8.50 13.50 -12.78
C TYR A 5 -9.08 12.10 -12.73
N ILE A 6 -8.24 11.10 -13.00
CA ILE A 6 -8.55 9.71 -12.67
C ILE A 6 -8.72 9.72 -11.16
N GLU A 7 -9.97 9.71 -10.70
CA GLU A 7 -10.29 9.46 -9.31
C GLU A 7 -9.77 8.06 -9.01
N ASP A 8 -8.58 7.97 -8.40
CA ASP A 8 -8.17 6.75 -7.73
C ASP A 8 -9.22 6.56 -6.62
N ASP A 9 -10.25 5.76 -6.89
CA ASP A 9 -11.38 5.46 -6.01
C ASP A 9 -10.94 4.73 -4.73
N SER A 10 -9.62 4.66 -4.49
CA SER A 10 -9.07 4.17 -3.24
C SER A 10 -9.14 5.24 -2.16
N ILE A 11 -9.75 4.86 -1.05
CA ILE A 11 -9.83 5.67 0.15
C ILE A 11 -8.48 5.54 0.86
N ASP A 12 -7.83 6.67 1.14
CA ASP A 12 -6.66 6.67 2.02
C ASP A 12 -7.08 6.14 3.40
N SER A 13 -6.43 5.06 3.83
CA SER A 13 -6.70 4.44 5.13
C SER A 13 -6.36 5.35 6.33
N GLY A 14 -5.60 6.42 6.13
CA GLY A 14 -4.90 7.14 7.18
C GLY A 14 -3.76 6.34 7.82
N ILE A 15 -3.51 5.11 7.36
CA ILE A 15 -2.45 4.23 7.82
C ILE A 15 -1.27 4.37 6.85
N SER A 16 -0.10 4.67 7.40
CA SER A 16 1.16 4.64 6.66
C SER A 16 2.13 3.70 7.36
N ILE A 17 2.73 2.79 6.62
CA ILE A 17 3.67 1.83 7.19
C ILE A 17 5.09 2.28 6.92
N LYS A 18 5.93 2.28 7.96
CA LYS A 18 7.36 2.55 7.83
C LYS A 18 8.15 1.29 8.09
N LEU A 19 8.90 0.83 7.09
CA LEU A 19 9.69 -0.40 7.19
C LEU A 19 11.01 -0.27 6.44
N GLY A 20 11.97 -1.12 6.80
CA GLY A 20 13.27 -1.17 6.13
C GLY A 20 14.03 0.16 6.10
N LYS A 21 15.03 0.22 5.23
CA LYS A 21 15.88 1.38 4.95
C LYS A 21 16.06 1.52 3.45
N ARG A 22 16.32 2.75 2.99
CA ARG A 22 16.74 3.02 1.60
C ARG A 22 17.89 2.14 1.12
N THR A 23 18.83 1.82 2.02
CA THR A 23 20.03 1.04 1.69
C THR A 23 19.76 -0.47 1.60
N ASP A 24 18.58 -0.94 2.00
CA ASP A 24 18.20 -2.33 1.84
C ASP A 24 17.89 -2.58 0.36
N SER A 25 18.17 -3.80 -0.12
CA SER A 25 17.84 -4.18 -1.50
C SER A 25 16.33 -4.11 -1.73
N PHE A 26 15.93 -3.74 -2.94
CA PHE A 26 14.51 -3.67 -3.31
C PHE A 26 13.76 -4.98 -3.05
N GLU A 27 14.35 -6.14 -3.37
CA GLU A 27 13.77 -7.47 -3.08
C GLU A 27 13.47 -7.68 -1.57
N MET A 28 14.31 -7.13 -0.69
CA MET A 28 14.09 -7.19 0.75
C MET A 28 12.93 -6.29 1.17
N LEU A 29 12.86 -5.08 0.62
CA LEU A 29 11.77 -4.13 0.89
C LEU A 29 10.44 -4.65 0.37
N GLU A 30 10.40 -5.23 -0.82
CA GLU A 30 9.22 -5.88 -1.41
C GLU A 30 8.72 -7.00 -0.48
N ARG A 31 9.62 -7.86 0.00
CA ARG A 31 9.28 -8.94 0.94
C ARG A 31 8.68 -8.38 2.23
N LEU A 32 9.28 -7.32 2.80
CA LEU A 32 8.76 -6.68 4.00
C LEU A 32 7.38 -6.05 3.78
N CYS A 33 7.15 -5.40 2.63
CA CYS A 33 5.83 -4.86 2.26
C CYS A 33 4.78 -5.97 2.21
N LYS A 34 5.13 -7.12 1.62
CA LYS A 34 4.25 -8.28 1.55
C LYS A 34 3.94 -8.86 2.93
N GLU A 35 4.94 -9.01 3.80
CA GLU A 35 4.74 -9.50 5.16
C GLU A 35 3.85 -8.57 5.99
N GLU A 36 4.01 -7.26 5.86
CA GLU A 36 3.18 -6.28 6.57
C GLU A 36 1.77 -6.19 5.97
N ALA A 37 1.63 -6.22 4.65
CA ALA A 37 0.32 -6.22 3.98
C ALA A 37 -0.52 -7.45 4.37
N GLU A 38 0.10 -8.63 4.45
CA GLU A 38 -0.56 -9.85 4.89
C GLU A 38 -1.09 -9.74 6.33
N LYS A 39 -0.33 -9.10 7.24
CA LYS A 39 -0.78 -8.83 8.61
C LYS A 39 -1.92 -7.82 8.64
N LEU A 40 -1.79 -6.73 7.88
CA LEU A 40 -2.80 -5.68 7.78
C LEU A 40 -4.12 -6.20 7.21
N ARG A 41 -4.07 -7.13 6.27
CA ARG A 41 -5.26 -7.77 5.69
C ARG A 41 -6.21 -8.34 6.75
N ALA A 42 -5.68 -8.78 7.90
CA ALA A 42 -6.47 -9.35 8.99
C ALA A 42 -7.07 -8.30 9.94
N THR A 43 -6.62 -7.04 9.89
CA THR A 43 -6.99 -5.99 10.84
C THR A 43 -7.59 -4.75 10.18
N ILE A 44 -7.36 -4.54 8.88
CA ILE A 44 -7.82 -3.37 8.15
C ILE A 44 -9.32 -3.46 7.86
N GLU A 45 -10.01 -2.36 8.10
CA GLU A 45 -11.42 -2.22 7.78
C GLU A 45 -11.58 -1.72 6.35
N VAL A 46 -12.15 -2.56 5.48
CA VAL A 46 -12.41 -2.22 4.07
C VAL A 46 -13.92 -2.08 3.85
N PRO A 47 -14.39 -0.99 3.23
CA PRO A 47 -15.81 -0.83 2.90
C PRO A 47 -16.25 -1.85 1.81
N ASP A 48 -17.51 -2.29 1.84
CA ASP A 48 -18.04 -3.36 0.97
C ASP A 48 -17.94 -3.13 -0.54
N HIS A 49 -17.74 -1.88 -0.97
CA HIS A 49 -17.61 -1.51 -2.37
C HIS A 49 -16.44 -0.54 -2.64
N GLY A 50 -15.47 -0.46 -1.73
CA GLY A 50 -14.33 0.43 -1.89
C GLY A 50 -13.00 -0.28 -1.87
N LYS A 51 -11.99 0.45 -2.32
CA LYS A 51 -10.58 0.08 -2.23
C LYS A 51 -9.95 0.97 -1.16
N VAL A 52 -9.02 0.44 -0.40
CA VAL A 52 -8.30 1.18 0.65
C VAL A 52 -6.81 1.15 0.33
N SER A 53 -6.18 2.31 0.23
CA SER A 53 -4.74 2.41 -0.03
C SER A 53 -3.95 2.61 1.27
N VAL A 54 -2.79 1.95 1.34
CA VAL A 54 -1.83 2.01 2.44
C VAL A 54 -0.44 2.16 1.84
N PRO A 55 0.18 3.35 1.93
CA PRO A 55 1.54 3.55 1.43
C PRO A 55 2.59 2.99 2.40
N PHE A 56 3.61 2.33 1.84
CA PHE A 56 4.80 1.84 2.54
C PHE A 56 5.98 2.75 2.28
N TRP A 57 6.64 3.16 3.35
CA TRP A 57 7.74 4.11 3.31
C TRP A 57 8.98 3.50 3.95
N THR A 58 10.16 3.94 3.51
CA THR A 58 11.38 3.65 4.25
C THR A 58 11.34 4.32 5.63
N ALA A 59 11.85 3.63 6.66
CA ALA A 59 12.09 4.29 7.94
C ALA A 59 13.17 5.38 7.77
N TYR A 60 13.28 6.34 8.71
CA TYR A 60 14.28 7.43 8.78
C TYR A 60 13.88 8.79 8.16
N GLN A 61 14.77 9.78 8.29
CA GLN A 61 14.51 11.22 8.15
C GLN A 61 14.07 11.66 6.74
N PHE A 62 14.34 10.85 5.71
CA PHE A 62 13.85 11.02 4.36
C PHE A 62 13.15 9.73 3.94
N SER A 63 11.91 9.58 4.39
CA SER A 63 11.06 8.46 4.01
C SER A 63 10.80 8.52 2.49
N GLU A 64 11.28 7.51 1.78
CA GLU A 64 11.01 7.28 0.37
C GLU A 64 9.86 6.28 0.23
N LEU A 65 8.99 6.49 -0.76
CA LEU A 65 7.89 5.59 -1.05
C LEU A 65 8.47 4.30 -1.62
N ILE A 66 8.19 3.18 -0.96
CA ILE A 66 8.56 1.86 -1.43
C ILE A 66 7.49 1.37 -2.41
N GLY A 67 6.22 1.50 -2.03
CA GLY A 67 5.06 1.07 -2.82
C GLY A 67 3.75 1.31 -2.06
N VAL A 68 2.63 0.98 -2.67
CA VAL A 68 1.28 1.14 -2.11
C VAL A 68 0.59 -0.22 -2.08
N ALA A 69 0.09 -0.64 -0.92
CA ALA A 69 -0.87 -1.73 -0.84
C ALA A 69 -2.27 -1.19 -1.09
N TYR A 70 -3.02 -1.92 -1.88
CA TYR A 70 -4.43 -1.70 -2.06
C TYR A 70 -5.23 -2.87 -1.54
N PHE A 71 -6.07 -2.61 -0.55
CA PHE A 71 -6.96 -3.59 0.05
C PHE A 71 -8.36 -3.43 -0.54
N SER A 72 -9.00 -4.55 -0.85
CA SER A 72 -10.39 -4.59 -1.32
C SER A 72 -11.05 -5.86 -0.79
N LYS A 73 -12.38 -5.92 -0.77
CA LYS A 73 -13.09 -7.18 -0.51
C LYS A 73 -13.29 -7.93 -1.82
N ASP A 74 -13.01 -9.22 -1.82
CA ASP A 74 -13.38 -10.09 -2.93
C ASP A 74 -14.90 -10.38 -2.92
N LYS A 75 -15.38 -11.12 -3.92
CA LYS A 75 -16.78 -11.56 -4.03
C LYS A 75 -17.30 -12.36 -2.81
N ASN A 76 -16.42 -12.98 -2.03
CA ASN A 76 -16.76 -13.70 -0.81
C ASN A 76 -16.77 -12.80 0.44
N GLY A 77 -16.40 -11.52 0.29
CA GLY A 77 -16.25 -10.57 1.39
C GLY A 77 -14.91 -10.70 2.14
N GLU A 78 -13.96 -11.50 1.65
CA GLU A 78 -12.64 -11.61 2.25
C GLU A 78 -11.78 -10.42 1.82
N VAL A 79 -11.04 -9.85 2.75
CA VAL A 79 -10.08 -8.78 2.42
C VAL A 79 -8.91 -9.41 1.66
N VAL A 80 -8.67 -8.92 0.45
CA VAL A 80 -7.53 -9.23 -0.40
C VAL A 80 -6.70 -7.97 -0.62
N TYR A 81 -5.43 -8.13 -1.00
CA TYR A 81 -4.57 -7.00 -1.31
C TYR A 81 -3.75 -7.20 -2.58
N GLU A 82 -3.41 -6.08 -3.21
CA GLU A 82 -2.44 -5.97 -4.29
C GLU A 82 -1.35 -4.98 -3.87
N LEU A 83 -0.10 -5.26 -4.25
CA LEU A 83 1.02 -4.36 -4.02
C LEU A 83 1.43 -3.74 -5.35
N ASP A 84 1.38 -2.41 -5.42
CA ASP A 84 1.96 -1.66 -6.52
C ASP A 84 3.27 -1.02 -6.09
N PHE A 85 4.32 -1.25 -6.86
CA PHE A 85 5.63 -0.63 -6.66
C PHE A 85 6.01 0.28 -7.83
N SER A 86 5.07 0.56 -8.74
CA SER A 86 5.32 1.38 -9.94
C SER A 86 5.64 2.83 -9.56
N GLU A 87 5.04 3.31 -8.48
CA GLU A 87 5.23 4.66 -7.95
C GLU A 87 6.40 4.76 -6.94
N THR A 88 7.28 3.76 -6.87
CA THR A 88 8.44 3.78 -5.97
C THR A 88 9.35 4.97 -6.24
N THR A 89 9.88 5.58 -5.18
CA THR A 89 10.86 6.68 -5.27
C THR A 89 12.28 6.24 -4.92
N LEU A 90 12.54 4.93 -4.86
CA LEU A 90 13.83 4.32 -4.53
C LEU A 90 14.79 4.20 -5.72
#